data_AF-A0A6C2DS41-F1
#
_entry.id   AF-A0A6C2DS41-F1
#
_cell.length_a   1.000
_cell.length_b   1.000
_cell.length_c   1.000
_cell.angle_alpha   90.00
_cell.angle_beta   90.00
_cell.angle_gamma   90.00
#
_symmetry.space_group_name_H-M   'P 1'
#
loop_
_entity.id
_entity.type
_entity.pdbx_description
1 polymer ?
#
loop_
_entity_poly.entity_id
_entity_poly.type
_entity_poly.pdbx_seq_one_letter_code
_entity_poly.pdbx_strand_id
1 'polypeptide(L)'
;MSQGKYLSEDEIVDLLRETSLPTILVEGSDDLAVYNRYLESKINIEDVDVLPCQGRPTLLRIFQRRAEFKNAKVVFVSDKDMWFFFGVPKEYENQIVFTDGYSLENDIYVEQSFKRLLDKEDIKKFENLIKQLSIWFAFEVNRYQETLESKCDVNTDRICPDDFLCPNFKQTINFVDPPQELVDLIHREYARALRGKNLFQALLRFLTRRTSNYSRANLLELGSKVLDNPRIEILVNKIVEKFQEYP
;
A
#
# COMPACT_ATOMS: atom_id res chain seq x y z
N MET A 1 24.48 -7.73 -5.03
CA MET A 1 23.45 -6.83 -5.57
C MET A 1 23.38 -7.06 -7.08
N SER A 2 22.57 -8.00 -7.54
CA SER A 2 22.19 -8.04 -8.96
C SER A 2 21.03 -7.06 -9.12
N GLN A 3 21.22 -5.97 -9.84
CA GLN A 3 20.09 -5.20 -10.35
C GLN A 3 19.34 -6.14 -11.30
N GLY A 4 18.22 -6.70 -10.84
CA GLY A 4 17.30 -7.42 -11.71
C GLY A 4 16.90 -6.47 -12.82
N LYS A 5 17.10 -6.90 -14.07
CA LYS A 5 16.74 -6.11 -15.25
C LYS A 5 15.21 -6.06 -15.28
N TYR A 6 14.62 -4.91 -14.94
CA TYR A 6 13.17 -4.75 -15.03
C TYR A 6 12.75 -4.76 -16.49
N LEU A 7 11.63 -5.41 -16.79
CA LEU A 7 11.04 -5.42 -18.12
C LEU A 7 10.45 -4.03 -18.43
N SER A 8 10.68 -3.58 -19.66
CA SER A 8 9.99 -2.44 -20.25
C SER A 8 8.51 -2.76 -20.51
N GLU A 9 7.71 -1.73 -20.79
CA GLU A 9 6.29 -1.90 -21.14
C GLU A 9 6.08 -2.84 -22.33
N ASP A 10 6.91 -2.71 -23.37
CA ASP A 10 6.83 -3.55 -24.55
C ASP A 10 7.21 -5.00 -24.23
N GLU A 11 8.26 -5.21 -23.45
CA GLU A 11 8.66 -6.56 -23.02
C GLU A 11 7.60 -7.22 -22.15
N ILE A 12 6.93 -6.46 -21.26
CA ILE A 12 5.82 -6.99 -20.47
C ILE A 12 4.65 -7.37 -21.37
N VAL A 13 4.26 -6.49 -22.31
CA VAL A 13 3.16 -6.79 -23.23
C VAL A 13 3.48 -8.00 -24.10
N ASP A 14 4.70 -8.10 -24.64
CA ASP A 14 5.15 -9.24 -25.44
C ASP A 14 5.13 -10.54 -24.63
N LEU A 15 5.59 -10.51 -23.37
CA LEU A 15 5.50 -11.66 -22.45
C LEU A 15 4.05 -12.09 -22.23
N LEU A 16 3.15 -11.13 -22.00
CA LEU A 16 1.73 -11.39 -21.77
C LEU A 16 1.01 -11.93 -23.02
N ARG A 17 1.49 -11.64 -24.23
CA ARG A 17 0.93 -12.23 -25.46
C ARG A 17 1.25 -13.71 -25.60
N GLU A 18 2.41 -14.13 -25.12
CA GLU A 18 2.93 -15.49 -25.30
C GLU A 18 2.66 -16.40 -24.10
N THR A 19 2.41 -15.84 -22.91
CA THR A 19 2.19 -16.63 -21.69
C THR A 19 0.83 -17.35 -21.70
N SER A 20 0.84 -18.59 -21.20
CA SER A 20 -0.37 -19.33 -20.86
C SER A 20 -0.66 -19.33 -19.35
N LEU A 21 0.25 -18.80 -18.53
CA LEU A 21 0.10 -18.75 -17.08
C LEU A 21 -0.82 -17.59 -16.69
N PRO A 22 -1.81 -17.81 -15.80
CA PRO A 22 -2.53 -16.70 -15.18
C PRO A 22 -1.55 -15.75 -14.51
N THR A 23 -1.65 -14.46 -14.79
CA THR A 23 -0.67 -13.46 -14.34
C THR A 23 -1.35 -12.34 -13.57
N ILE A 24 -0.76 -11.95 -12.44
CA ILE A 24 -1.15 -10.78 -11.66
C ILE A 24 -0.14 -9.67 -11.92
N LEU A 25 -0.60 -8.56 -12.50
CA LEU A 25 0.22 -7.36 -12.67
C LEU A 25 0.05 -6.45 -11.46
N VAL A 26 1.18 -6.08 -10.85
CA VAL A 26 1.23 -5.25 -9.64
C VAL A 26 2.09 -4.01 -9.87
N GLU A 27 1.92 -2.97 -9.06
CA GLU A 27 2.70 -1.74 -9.21
C GLU A 27 4.19 -1.97 -8.93
N GLY A 28 4.53 -2.45 -7.73
CA GLY A 28 5.90 -2.48 -7.23
C GLY A 28 6.45 -3.87 -6.92
N SER A 29 7.76 -3.95 -6.77
CA SER A 29 8.45 -5.17 -6.33
C SER A 29 8.27 -5.45 -4.84
N ASP A 30 8.03 -4.41 -4.04
CA ASP A 30 7.79 -4.55 -2.59
C ASP A 30 6.53 -5.38 -2.32
N ASP A 31 5.57 -5.33 -3.25
CA ASP A 31 4.32 -6.08 -3.20
C ASP A 31 4.52 -7.55 -3.55
N LEU A 32 5.55 -7.92 -4.34
CA LEU A 32 5.80 -9.32 -4.74
C LEU A 32 6.04 -10.23 -3.55
N ALA A 33 6.76 -9.77 -2.54
CA ALA A 33 7.01 -10.59 -1.35
C ALA A 33 5.72 -10.85 -0.56
N VAL A 34 4.74 -9.94 -0.64
CA VAL A 34 3.43 -10.11 -0.05
C VAL A 34 2.61 -11.03 -0.95
N TYR A 35 2.49 -10.70 -2.23
CA TYR A 35 1.69 -11.46 -3.18
C TYR A 35 2.18 -12.91 -3.34
N ASN A 36 3.47 -13.16 -3.60
CA ASN A 36 3.99 -14.52 -3.74
C ASN A 36 3.81 -15.32 -2.44
N ARG A 37 4.05 -14.73 -1.25
CA ARG A 37 3.94 -15.47 0.01
C ARG A 37 2.52 -15.74 0.48
N TYR A 38 1.53 -14.98 0.01
CA TYR A 38 0.16 -15.04 0.54
C TYR A 38 -0.85 -15.48 -0.52
N LEU A 39 -0.71 -14.99 -1.76
CA LEU A 39 -1.58 -15.41 -2.85
C LEU A 39 -1.35 -16.87 -3.21
N GLU A 40 -0.10 -17.36 -3.35
CA GLU A 40 0.15 -18.77 -3.70
C GLU A 40 -0.55 -19.76 -2.74
N SER A 41 -0.67 -19.41 -1.45
CA SER A 41 -1.30 -20.29 -0.46
C SER A 41 -2.83 -20.13 -0.33
N LYS A 42 -3.39 -19.04 -0.86
CA LYS A 42 -4.80 -18.63 -0.63
C LYS A 42 -5.61 -18.55 -1.93
N ILE A 43 -4.99 -18.05 -2.98
CA ILE A 43 -5.46 -18.19 -4.35
C ILE A 43 -5.21 -19.65 -4.70
N ASN A 44 -6.25 -20.48 -4.62
CA ASN A 44 -6.21 -21.88 -5.08
C ASN A 44 -6.20 -21.95 -6.62
N ILE A 45 -5.36 -21.13 -7.26
CA ILE A 45 -5.07 -21.13 -8.68
C ILE A 45 -3.61 -21.58 -8.74
N GLU A 46 -3.40 -22.81 -9.19
CA GLU A 46 -2.06 -23.35 -9.42
C GLU A 46 -1.35 -22.51 -10.49
N ASP A 47 -0.03 -22.32 -10.32
CA ASP A 47 0.85 -21.69 -11.31
C ASP A 47 0.48 -20.25 -11.74
N VAL A 48 0.10 -19.40 -10.78
CA VAL A 48 -0.05 -17.95 -11.01
C VAL A 48 1.30 -17.25 -10.99
N ASP A 49 1.58 -16.44 -12.02
CA ASP A 49 2.74 -15.53 -12.03
C ASP A 49 2.37 -14.15 -11.46
N VAL A 50 3.32 -13.48 -10.82
CA VAL A 50 3.14 -12.10 -10.31
C VAL A 50 4.24 -11.22 -10.88
N LEU A 51 3.85 -10.23 -11.68
CA LEU A 51 4.76 -9.41 -12.47
C LEU A 51 4.65 -7.93 -12.08
N PRO A 52 5.75 -7.30 -11.59
CA PRO A 52 5.73 -5.89 -11.21
C PRO A 52 5.90 -4.97 -12.42
N CYS A 53 5.18 -3.85 -12.43
CA CYS A 53 5.15 -2.89 -13.54
C CYS A 53 6.01 -1.65 -13.31
N GLN A 54 6.78 -1.55 -12.22
CA GLN A 54 7.58 -0.35 -11.89
C GLN A 54 6.73 0.92 -11.63
N GLY A 55 5.55 0.73 -11.03
CA GLY A 55 4.68 1.80 -10.54
C GLY A 55 3.39 1.95 -11.34
N ARG A 56 2.42 2.68 -10.74
CA ARG A 56 1.10 2.92 -11.32
C ARG A 56 1.11 3.44 -12.76
N PRO A 57 1.92 4.44 -13.16
CA PRO A 57 1.84 4.98 -14.51
C PRO A 57 2.05 3.90 -15.59
N THR A 58 3.00 3.00 -15.35
CA THR A 58 3.33 1.90 -16.25
C THR A 58 2.25 0.83 -16.24
N LEU A 59 1.77 0.43 -15.04
CA LEU A 59 0.65 -0.51 -14.89
C LEU A 59 -0.59 -0.04 -15.67
N LEU A 60 -0.93 1.25 -15.55
CA LEU A 60 -2.06 1.84 -16.28
C LEU A 60 -1.81 1.88 -17.80
N ARG A 61 -0.58 2.16 -18.28
CA ARG A 61 -0.27 2.10 -19.71
C ARG A 61 -0.41 0.69 -20.28
N ILE A 62 0.07 -0.32 -19.56
CA ILE A 62 -0.12 -1.74 -19.94
C ILE A 62 -1.61 -2.10 -19.92
N PHE A 63 -2.35 -1.64 -18.92
CA PHE A 63 -3.79 -1.84 -18.84
C PHE A 63 -4.53 -1.28 -20.06
N GLN A 64 -4.15 -0.10 -20.57
CA GLN A 64 -4.74 0.44 -21.80
C GLN A 64 -4.45 -0.41 -23.04
N ARG A 65 -3.37 -1.19 -23.02
CA ARG A 65 -2.94 -2.10 -24.08
C ARG A 65 -3.49 -3.53 -23.94
N ARG A 66 -4.37 -3.81 -22.97
CA ARG A 66 -4.89 -5.16 -22.68
C ARG A 66 -5.56 -5.89 -23.85
N ALA A 67 -6.04 -5.16 -24.86
CA ALA A 67 -6.54 -5.76 -26.09
C ALA A 67 -5.47 -6.54 -26.88
N GLU A 68 -4.19 -6.17 -26.75
CA GLU A 68 -3.06 -6.82 -27.41
C GLU A 68 -2.80 -8.23 -26.88
N PHE A 69 -3.20 -8.54 -25.64
CA PHE A 69 -3.02 -9.83 -24.98
C PHE A 69 -4.35 -10.38 -24.44
N LYS A 70 -5.44 -10.15 -25.18
CA LYS A 70 -6.81 -10.55 -24.79
C LYS A 70 -7.01 -12.05 -24.47
N ASN A 71 -6.11 -12.91 -24.93
CA ASN A 71 -6.18 -14.35 -24.71
C ASN A 71 -5.49 -14.77 -23.39
N ALA A 72 -4.70 -13.89 -22.78
CA ALA A 72 -4.04 -14.14 -21.51
C ALA A 72 -4.96 -13.83 -20.33
N LYS A 73 -4.86 -14.64 -19.27
CA LYS A 73 -5.60 -14.45 -18.02
C LYS A 73 -4.81 -13.47 -17.14
N VAL A 74 -5.15 -12.19 -17.18
CA VAL A 74 -4.36 -11.13 -16.54
C VAL A 74 -5.21 -10.31 -15.57
N VAL A 75 -4.88 -10.35 -14.28
CA VAL A 75 -5.52 -9.51 -13.27
C VAL A 75 -4.60 -8.35 -12.90
N PHE A 76 -5.12 -7.13 -12.96
CA PHE A 76 -4.40 -5.92 -12.57
C PHE A 76 -4.71 -5.59 -11.11
N VAL A 77 -3.69 -5.32 -10.32
CA VAL A 77 -3.82 -4.94 -8.91
C VAL A 77 -3.01 -3.68 -8.63
N SER A 78 -3.60 -2.76 -7.88
CA SER A 78 -3.03 -1.43 -7.66
C SER A 78 -3.40 -0.91 -6.27
N ASP A 79 -2.52 -0.14 -5.66
CA ASP A 79 -2.86 0.60 -4.44
C ASP A 79 -3.88 1.69 -4.78
N LYS A 80 -4.67 2.13 -3.81
CA LYS A 80 -5.49 3.34 -4.02
C LYS A 80 -4.62 4.61 -4.04
N ASP A 81 -3.61 4.68 -3.16
CA ASP A 81 -2.84 5.91 -2.90
C ASP A 81 -3.81 7.10 -2.73
N MET A 82 -3.56 8.24 -3.37
CA MET A 82 -4.41 9.42 -3.32
C MET A 82 -5.85 9.17 -3.81
N TRP A 83 -6.11 8.15 -4.64
CA TRP A 83 -7.48 7.78 -5.02
C TRP A 83 -8.32 7.28 -3.84
N PHE A 84 -7.70 6.97 -2.69
CA PHE A 84 -8.43 6.75 -1.44
C PHE A 84 -9.24 7.98 -1.02
N PHE A 85 -8.72 9.19 -1.26
CA PHE A 85 -9.37 10.46 -0.88
C PHE A 85 -10.25 11.03 -1.99
N PHE A 86 -9.85 10.86 -3.24
CA PHE A 86 -10.51 11.52 -4.39
C PHE A 86 -11.39 10.58 -5.22
N GLY A 87 -11.40 9.29 -4.91
CA GLY A 87 -12.07 8.26 -5.69
C GLY A 87 -11.21 7.73 -6.83
N VAL A 88 -11.45 6.48 -7.19
CA VAL A 88 -10.83 5.82 -8.33
C VAL A 88 -11.54 6.30 -9.62
N PRO A 89 -10.81 6.62 -10.70
CA PRO A 89 -11.44 6.93 -11.97
C PRO A 89 -12.34 5.79 -12.48
N LYS A 90 -13.53 6.13 -13.00
CA LYS A 90 -14.58 5.17 -13.35
C LYS A 90 -14.13 4.11 -14.36
N GLU A 91 -13.22 4.47 -15.25
CA GLU A 91 -12.63 3.56 -16.23
C GLU A 91 -11.82 2.42 -15.59
N TYR A 92 -11.34 2.59 -14.36
CA TYR A 92 -10.53 1.59 -13.64
C TYR A 92 -11.31 0.85 -12.54
N GLU A 93 -12.33 1.47 -11.94
CA GLU A 93 -13.00 1.03 -10.72
C GLU A 93 -13.45 -0.44 -10.70
N ASN A 94 -13.91 -0.96 -11.85
CA ASN A 94 -14.39 -2.36 -11.96
C ASN A 94 -13.45 -3.27 -12.78
N GLN A 95 -12.33 -2.74 -13.28
CA GLN A 95 -11.41 -3.48 -14.15
C GLN A 95 -10.05 -3.76 -13.48
N ILE A 96 -9.67 -2.95 -12.49
CA ILE A 96 -8.45 -3.14 -11.69
C ILE A 96 -8.89 -3.43 -10.26
N VAL A 97 -8.25 -4.40 -9.61
CA VAL A 97 -8.46 -4.67 -8.19
C VAL A 97 -7.65 -3.66 -7.39
N PHE A 98 -8.33 -2.91 -6.53
CA PHE A 98 -7.68 -1.94 -5.65
C PHE A 98 -7.64 -2.42 -4.20
N THR A 99 -6.61 -1.99 -3.47
CA THR A 99 -6.53 -2.10 -2.01
C THR A 99 -7.75 -1.45 -1.34
N ASP A 100 -8.12 -1.91 -0.14
CA ASP A 100 -9.18 -1.26 0.64
C ASP A 100 -8.70 0.10 1.19
N GLY A 101 -7.54 0.11 1.83
CA GLY A 101 -6.85 1.29 2.31
C GLY A 101 -5.97 1.97 1.26
N TYR A 102 -5.16 2.92 1.72
CA TYR A 102 -4.25 3.73 0.91
C TYR A 102 -3.21 2.86 0.19
N SER A 103 -2.61 1.87 0.84
CA SER A 103 -1.70 0.90 0.22
C SER A 103 -1.94 -0.52 0.71
N LEU A 104 -1.27 -1.50 0.10
CA LEU A 104 -1.33 -2.90 0.51
C LEU A 104 -0.94 -3.10 1.98
N GLU A 105 0.02 -2.32 2.49
CA GLU A 105 0.37 -2.32 3.91
C GLU A 105 -0.81 -1.94 4.82
N ASN A 106 -1.70 -1.06 4.37
CA ASN A 106 -2.90 -0.70 5.14
C ASN A 106 -3.90 -1.86 5.23
N ASP A 107 -3.96 -2.68 4.19
CA ASP A 107 -4.78 -3.89 4.19
C ASP A 107 -4.16 -4.97 5.08
N ILE A 108 -2.82 -5.04 5.15
CA ILE A 108 -2.10 -5.91 6.11
C ILE A 108 -2.23 -5.40 7.55
N TYR A 109 -2.49 -4.11 7.76
CA TYR A 109 -2.47 -3.50 9.08
C TYR A 109 -3.71 -3.86 9.93
N VAL A 110 -3.60 -4.89 10.77
CA VAL A 110 -4.64 -5.30 11.73
C VAL A 110 -4.54 -4.46 13.01
N GLU A 111 -5.26 -3.35 13.06
CA GLU A 111 -5.13 -2.31 14.08
C GLU A 111 -5.14 -2.83 15.52
N GLN A 112 -6.18 -3.58 15.89
CA GLN A 112 -6.37 -4.04 17.28
C GLN A 112 -5.27 -5.03 17.69
N SER A 113 -4.82 -5.87 16.77
CA SER A 113 -3.77 -6.86 17.02
C SER A 113 -2.41 -6.18 17.16
N PHE A 114 -2.08 -5.20 16.31
CA PHE A 114 -0.81 -4.48 16.42
C PHE A 114 -0.77 -3.54 17.63
N LYS A 115 -1.87 -2.90 18.00
CA LYS A 115 -1.96 -2.11 19.24
C LYS A 115 -1.68 -2.96 20.49
N ARG A 116 -2.05 -4.25 20.50
CA ARG A 116 -1.76 -5.17 21.61
C ARG A 116 -0.28 -5.51 21.76
N LEU A 117 0.55 -5.25 20.74
CA LEU A 117 2.00 -5.41 20.85
C LEU A 117 2.65 -4.25 21.62
N LEU A 118 1.94 -3.14 21.82
CA LEU A 118 2.42 -1.97 22.54
C LEU A 118 2.12 -2.08 24.04
N ASP A 119 3.01 -1.48 24.84
CA ASP A 119 2.82 -1.37 26.28
C ASP A 119 1.91 -0.19 26.58
N LYS A 120 1.26 -0.17 27.75
CA LYS A 120 0.32 0.90 28.13
C LYS A 120 0.90 2.30 28.02
N GLU A 121 2.19 2.46 28.32
CA GLU A 121 2.89 3.76 28.21
C GLU A 121 3.19 4.15 26.76
N ASP A 122 3.51 3.18 25.90
CA ASP A 122 3.80 3.39 24.49
C ASP A 122 2.53 3.71 23.70
N ILE A 123 1.38 3.16 24.08
CA ILE A 123 0.10 3.42 23.39
C ILE A 123 -0.17 4.92 23.30
N LYS A 124 -0.02 5.67 24.40
CA LYS A 124 -0.27 7.12 24.41
C LYS A 124 0.69 7.89 23.49
N LYS A 125 1.96 7.48 23.45
CA LYS A 125 2.98 8.10 22.60
C LYS A 125 2.72 7.78 21.12
N PHE A 126 2.35 6.53 20.83
CA PHE A 126 1.96 6.08 19.51
C PHE A 126 0.73 6.86 19.01
N GLU A 127 -0.32 6.99 19.83
CA GLU A 127 -1.51 7.77 19.48
C GLU A 127 -1.19 9.24 19.19
N ASN A 128 -0.31 9.86 19.99
CA ASN A 128 0.16 11.21 19.71
C ASN A 128 0.93 11.27 18.38
N LEU A 129 1.85 10.32 18.12
CA LEU A 129 2.58 10.25 16.86
C LEU A 129 1.64 10.09 15.67
N ILE A 130 0.62 9.23 15.76
CA ILE A 130 -0.40 9.06 14.73
C ILE A 130 -1.16 10.36 14.48
N LYS A 131 -1.51 11.12 15.53
CA LYS A 131 -2.13 12.44 15.37
C LYS A 131 -1.23 13.41 14.60
N GLN A 132 0.06 13.45 14.92
CA GLN A 132 1.01 14.35 14.24
C GLN A 132 1.25 13.94 12.78
N LEU A 133 1.33 12.63 12.52
CA LEU A 133 1.38 12.10 11.16
C LEU A 133 0.10 12.39 10.37
N SER A 134 -1.06 12.36 11.03
CA SER A 134 -2.35 12.71 10.40
C SER A 134 -2.38 14.17 9.95
N ILE A 135 -1.83 15.09 10.77
CA ILE A 135 -1.70 16.51 10.39
C ILE A 135 -0.78 16.66 9.18
N TRP A 136 0.40 16.05 9.20
CA TRP A 136 1.32 16.12 8.06
C TRP A 136 0.71 15.50 6.79
N PHE A 137 0.06 14.35 6.92
CA PHE A 137 -0.50 13.65 5.78
C PHE A 137 -1.70 14.39 5.19
N ALA A 138 -2.54 15.01 6.02
CA ALA A 138 -3.60 15.90 5.58
C ALA A 138 -3.07 17.08 4.75
N PHE A 139 -1.91 17.65 5.12
CA PHE A 139 -1.23 18.65 4.30
C PHE A 139 -0.81 18.09 2.93
N GLU A 140 -0.25 16.89 2.88
CA GLU A 140 0.14 16.26 1.61
C GLU A 140 -1.07 15.93 0.71
N VAL A 141 -2.19 15.48 1.30
CA VAL A 141 -3.44 15.23 0.59
C VAL A 141 -4.04 16.55 0.05
N ASN A 142 -4.07 17.60 0.87
CA ASN A 142 -4.54 18.92 0.43
C ASN A 142 -3.67 19.48 -0.70
N ARG A 143 -2.34 19.34 -0.60
CA ARG A 143 -1.42 19.76 -1.66
C ARG A 143 -1.63 18.98 -2.96
N TYR A 144 -1.89 17.67 -2.87
CA TYR A 144 -2.21 16.86 -4.03
C TYR A 144 -3.47 17.34 -4.75
N GLN A 145 -4.50 17.75 -4.01
CA GLN A 145 -5.72 18.30 -4.61
C GLN A 145 -5.45 19.54 -5.47
N GLU A 146 -4.50 20.38 -5.08
CA GLU A 146 -4.18 21.63 -5.77
C GLU A 146 -3.17 21.45 -6.90
N THR A 147 -2.21 20.54 -6.74
CA THR A 147 -1.02 20.43 -7.61
C THR A 147 -0.88 19.12 -8.34
N LEU A 148 -1.66 18.10 -7.96
CA LEU A 148 -1.48 16.69 -8.33
C LEU A 148 -0.11 16.11 -7.93
N GLU A 149 0.61 16.78 -7.01
CA GLU A 149 1.90 16.34 -6.49
C GLU A 149 1.87 16.15 -4.96
N SER A 150 2.31 14.98 -4.52
CA SER A 150 2.49 14.64 -3.10
C SER A 150 3.89 14.05 -2.86
N LYS A 151 4.36 14.17 -1.63
CA LYS A 151 5.66 13.68 -1.16
C LYS A 151 5.43 12.84 0.08
N CYS A 152 4.71 11.75 -0.13
CA CYS A 152 4.35 10.81 0.94
C CYS A 152 5.47 9.81 1.25
N ASP A 153 6.55 9.75 0.45
CA ASP A 153 7.74 8.93 0.72
C ASP A 153 8.79 9.62 1.59
N VAL A 154 8.33 10.08 2.76
CA VAL A 154 9.21 10.64 3.79
C VAL A 154 9.17 9.75 5.02
N ASN A 155 10.34 9.44 5.59
CA ASN A 155 10.46 8.62 6.79
C ASN A 155 9.83 9.33 8.01
N THR A 156 9.10 8.58 8.83
CA THR A 156 8.47 9.05 10.07
C THR A 156 9.46 9.75 11.03
N ASP A 157 10.73 9.35 11.10
CA ASP A 157 11.77 10.01 11.92
C ASP A 157 12.16 11.39 11.41
N ARG A 158 12.00 11.65 10.10
CA ARG A 158 12.22 12.99 9.53
C ARG A 158 11.01 13.90 9.76
N ILE A 159 9.80 13.33 9.72
CA ILE A 159 8.55 14.06 9.91
C ILE A 159 8.38 14.42 11.38
N CYS A 160 8.48 13.43 12.26
CA CYS A 160 8.27 13.53 13.70
C CYS A 160 9.41 12.86 14.48
N PRO A 161 10.61 13.46 14.58
CA PRO A 161 11.75 12.87 15.30
C PRO A 161 11.45 12.66 16.79
N ASP A 162 10.78 13.64 17.43
CA ASP A 162 10.47 13.65 18.86
C ASP A 162 8.96 13.46 19.12
N ASP A 163 8.30 12.63 18.32
CA ASP A 163 6.85 12.40 18.33
C ASP A 163 5.97 13.64 18.05
N PHE A 164 6.58 14.78 17.70
CA PHE A 164 5.94 16.01 17.23
C PHE A 164 6.41 16.37 15.83
N LEU A 165 5.53 17.00 15.04
CA LEU A 165 5.86 17.44 13.70
C LEU A 165 7.01 18.46 13.72
N CYS A 166 8.13 18.09 13.10
CA CYS A 166 9.40 18.81 13.18
C CYS A 166 9.29 20.22 12.56
N PRO A 167 9.59 21.31 13.31
CA PRO A 167 9.56 22.67 12.78
C PRO A 167 10.48 22.90 11.58
N ASN A 168 11.69 22.33 11.61
CA ASN A 168 12.63 22.43 10.50
C ASN A 168 12.07 21.71 9.26
N PHE A 169 11.47 20.53 9.44
CA PHE A 169 10.84 19.81 8.34
C PHE A 169 9.66 20.61 7.76
N LYS A 170 8.80 21.20 8.60
CA LYS A 170 7.71 22.09 8.17
C LYS A 170 8.21 23.22 7.26
N GLN A 171 9.31 23.87 7.64
CA GLN A 171 9.92 24.92 6.82
C GLN A 171 10.40 24.37 5.46
N THR A 172 11.02 23.18 5.42
CA THR A 172 11.52 22.60 4.16
C THR A 172 10.44 22.26 3.13
N ILE A 173 9.19 22.08 3.58
CA ILE A 173 8.06 21.72 2.71
C ILE A 173 7.06 22.86 2.54
N ASN A 174 7.36 24.05 3.06
CA ASN A 174 6.43 25.20 3.11
C ASN A 174 5.07 24.79 3.70
N PHE A 175 5.11 24.12 4.84
CA PHE A 175 3.93 23.56 5.48
C PHE A 175 2.88 24.66 5.80
N VAL A 176 1.64 24.39 5.43
CA VAL A 176 0.46 25.18 5.80
C VAL A 176 -0.51 24.24 6.51
N ASP A 177 -1.18 24.73 7.55
CA ASP A 177 -2.16 23.92 8.28
C ASP A 177 -3.29 23.47 7.34
N PRO A 178 -3.54 22.15 7.22
CA PRO A 178 -4.59 21.62 6.37
C PRO A 178 -5.98 21.81 7.00
N PRO A 179 -7.06 21.63 6.22
CA PRO A 179 -8.43 21.65 6.75
C PRO A 179 -8.59 20.65 7.92
N GLN A 180 -9.15 21.12 9.04
CA GLN A 180 -9.30 20.29 10.24
C GLN A 180 -10.16 19.04 9.99
N GLU A 181 -11.19 19.13 9.15
CA GLU A 181 -12.04 17.99 8.78
C GLU A 181 -11.24 16.87 8.11
N LEU A 182 -10.24 17.22 7.29
CA LEU A 182 -9.35 16.25 6.64
C LEU A 182 -8.39 15.60 7.64
N VAL A 183 -7.86 16.37 8.59
CA VAL A 183 -7.06 15.83 9.70
C VAL A 183 -7.88 14.84 10.51
N ASP A 184 -9.12 15.20 10.86
CA ASP A 184 -10.00 14.36 11.67
C ASP A 184 -10.41 13.08 10.92
N LEU A 185 -10.65 13.16 9.61
CA LEU A 185 -10.89 11.99 8.76
C LEU A 185 -9.68 11.04 8.76
N ILE A 186 -8.49 11.56 8.44
CA ILE A 186 -7.26 10.76 8.39
C ILE A 186 -6.95 10.16 9.75
N HIS A 187 -7.12 10.93 10.84
CA HIS A 187 -6.85 10.45 12.17
C HIS A 187 -7.83 9.35 12.60
N ARG A 188 -9.13 9.52 12.33
CA ARG A 188 -10.16 8.53 12.65
C ARG A 188 -9.96 7.22 11.89
N GLU A 189 -9.54 7.30 10.64
CA GLU A 189 -9.32 6.14 9.76
C GLU A 189 -7.84 5.84 9.53
N TYR A 190 -6.94 6.19 10.46
CA TYR A 190 -5.50 6.19 10.22
C TYR A 190 -4.95 4.85 9.73
N ALA A 191 -5.54 3.74 10.18
CA ALA A 191 -5.15 2.39 9.75
C ALA A 191 -5.36 2.16 8.24
N ARG A 192 -6.31 2.86 7.62
CA ARG A 192 -6.62 2.81 6.19
C ARG A 192 -6.06 4.02 5.43
N ALA A 193 -6.11 5.20 6.05
CA ALA A 193 -5.84 6.47 5.37
C ALA A 193 -4.37 6.88 5.36
N LEU A 194 -3.63 6.72 6.47
CA LEU A 194 -2.21 7.04 6.49
C LEU A 194 -1.44 6.05 5.60
N ARG A 195 -0.46 6.53 4.85
CA ARG A 195 0.42 5.65 4.07
C ARG A 195 0.99 4.52 4.94
N GLY A 196 0.71 3.28 4.57
CA GLY A 196 1.01 2.12 5.44
C GLY A 196 2.49 1.97 5.79
N LYS A 197 3.41 2.39 4.91
CA LYS A 197 4.86 2.44 5.22
C LYS A 197 5.16 3.36 6.42
N ASN A 198 4.54 4.54 6.50
CA ASN A 198 4.69 5.45 7.63
C ASN A 198 4.07 4.87 8.91
N LEU A 199 2.93 4.20 8.77
CA LEU A 199 2.24 3.54 9.87
C LEU A 199 3.09 2.42 10.49
N PHE A 200 3.68 1.56 9.67
CA PHE A 200 4.61 0.53 10.15
C PHE A 200 5.89 1.12 10.75
N GLN A 201 6.44 2.21 10.18
CA GLN A 201 7.58 2.91 10.78
C GLN A 201 7.24 3.48 12.16
N ALA A 202 6.06 4.10 12.31
CA ALA A 202 5.58 4.61 13.59
C ALA A 202 5.45 3.49 14.62
N LEU A 203 4.90 2.33 14.23
CA LEU A 203 4.78 1.17 15.11
C LEU A 203 6.15 0.61 15.51
N LEU A 204 7.06 0.44 14.55
CA LEU A 204 8.40 -0.11 14.78
C LEU A 204 9.20 0.72 15.79
N ARG A 205 9.06 2.05 15.78
CA ARG A 205 9.74 2.94 16.74
C ARG A 205 9.55 2.52 18.20
N PHE A 206 8.39 1.97 18.55
CA PHE A 206 8.08 1.52 19.91
C PHE A 206 8.38 0.04 20.12
N LEU A 207 8.41 -0.77 19.06
CA LEU A 207 8.66 -2.21 19.13
C LEU A 207 10.15 -2.58 19.06
N THR A 208 11.03 -1.72 18.54
CA THR A 208 12.48 -1.96 18.44
C THR A 208 13.27 -1.52 19.69
N ARG A 209 12.59 -0.95 20.69
CA ARG A 209 13.21 -0.52 21.97
C ARG A 209 13.11 -1.60 23.04
N ARG A 210 12.72 -2.81 22.66
CA ARG A 210 12.33 -3.93 23.54
C ARG A 210 13.37 -5.05 23.46
N THR A 211 13.31 -5.97 24.41
CA THR A 211 14.19 -7.16 24.42
C THR A 211 13.94 -8.06 23.21
N SER A 212 12.67 -8.18 22.79
CA SER A 212 12.27 -8.85 21.55
C SER A 212 12.01 -7.80 20.48
N ASN A 213 12.94 -7.65 19.54
CA ASN A 213 12.84 -6.68 18.45
C ASN A 213 11.98 -7.21 17.30
N TYR A 214 11.15 -6.32 16.75
CA TYR A 214 10.40 -6.59 15.52
C TYR A 214 11.06 -5.89 14.35
N SER A 215 11.14 -6.57 13.21
CA SER A 215 11.42 -5.93 11.93
C SER A 215 10.13 -5.66 11.17
N ARG A 216 10.19 -4.78 10.16
CA ARG A 216 9.07 -4.56 9.23
C ARG A 216 8.59 -5.86 8.60
N ALA A 217 9.52 -6.73 8.19
CA ALA A 217 9.19 -8.02 7.59
C ALA A 217 8.40 -8.92 8.56
N ASN A 218 8.76 -8.93 9.84
CA ASN A 218 8.01 -9.69 10.85
C ASN A 218 6.58 -9.16 11.02
N LEU A 219 6.40 -7.83 11.04
CA LEU A 219 5.06 -7.24 11.17
C LEU A 219 4.20 -7.51 9.94
N LEU A 220 4.77 -7.41 8.73
CA LEU A 220 4.06 -7.75 7.50
C LEU A 220 3.64 -9.22 7.48
N GLU A 221 4.49 -10.13 7.95
CA GLU A 221 4.18 -11.56 8.05
C GLU A 221 3.12 -11.86 9.12
N LEU A 222 3.17 -11.18 10.26
CA LEU A 222 2.15 -11.32 11.30
C LEU A 222 0.77 -10.88 10.78
N GLY A 223 0.69 -9.71 10.15
CA GLY A 223 -0.57 -9.14 9.66
C GLY A 223 -1.21 -9.90 8.50
N SER A 224 -0.44 -10.69 7.77
CA SER A 224 -0.87 -11.40 6.56
C SER A 224 -1.14 -12.90 6.75
N LYS A 225 -0.40 -13.57 7.66
CA LYS A 225 -0.48 -15.03 7.86
C LYS A 225 -1.00 -15.45 9.22
N VAL A 226 -0.60 -14.73 10.26
CA VAL A 226 -0.81 -15.19 11.64
C VAL A 226 -2.11 -14.61 12.20
N LEU A 227 -2.36 -13.35 11.89
CA LEU A 227 -3.56 -12.65 12.33
C LEU A 227 -4.70 -12.91 11.36
N ASP A 228 -5.89 -13.09 11.91
CA ASP A 228 -7.13 -13.06 11.13
C ASP A 228 -7.29 -11.65 10.54
N ASN A 229 -7.16 -11.55 9.21
CA ASN A 229 -7.13 -10.30 8.49
C ASN A 229 -8.16 -10.29 7.36
N PRO A 230 -9.39 -9.82 7.64
CA PRO A 230 -10.48 -9.85 6.65
C PRO A 230 -10.21 -8.96 5.43
N ARG A 231 -9.37 -7.91 5.53
CA ARG A 231 -9.09 -7.04 4.38
C ARG A 231 -8.25 -7.76 3.33
N ILE A 232 -7.26 -8.52 3.76
CA ILE A 232 -6.45 -9.35 2.86
C ILE A 232 -7.33 -10.43 2.23
N GLU A 233 -8.19 -11.08 3.00
CA GLU A 233 -9.12 -12.08 2.45
C GLU A 233 -10.05 -11.47 1.39
N ILE A 234 -10.59 -10.27 1.63
CA ILE A 234 -11.39 -9.54 0.64
C ILE A 234 -10.56 -9.24 -0.62
N LEU A 235 -9.32 -8.77 -0.48
CA LEU A 235 -8.44 -8.48 -1.61
C LEU A 235 -8.17 -9.75 -2.44
N VAL A 236 -7.85 -10.86 -1.77
CA VAL A 236 -7.63 -12.16 -2.42
C VAL A 236 -8.88 -12.63 -3.15
N ASN A 237 -10.05 -12.56 -2.51
CA ASN A 237 -11.31 -12.98 -3.11
C ASN A 237 -11.62 -12.16 -4.38
N LYS A 238 -11.40 -10.83 -4.37
CA LYS A 238 -11.56 -9.99 -5.57
C LYS A 238 -10.63 -10.41 -6.71
N ILE A 239 -9.39 -10.79 -6.41
CA ILE A 239 -8.44 -11.28 -7.41
C ILE A 239 -8.94 -12.61 -7.98
N VAL A 240 -9.39 -13.53 -7.13
CA VAL A 240 -9.94 -14.83 -7.56
C VAL A 240 -11.19 -14.66 -8.42
N GLU A 241 -12.13 -13.81 -8.01
CA GLU A 241 -13.33 -13.46 -8.78
C GLU A 241 -12.95 -12.92 -10.17
N LYS A 242 -11.92 -12.07 -10.25
CA LYS A 242 -11.42 -11.56 -11.53
C LYS A 242 -10.85 -12.64 -12.44
N PHE A 243 -10.14 -13.63 -11.88
CA PHE A 243 -9.70 -14.77 -12.68
C PHE A 243 -10.86 -15.65 -13.18
N GLN A 244 -11.97 -15.71 -12.44
CA GLN A 244 -13.17 -16.45 -12.84
C GLN A 244 -13.98 -15.75 -13.96
N GLU A 245 -13.71 -14.47 -14.24
CA GLU A 245 -14.29 -13.75 -15.39
C GLU A 245 -13.69 -14.24 -16.73
N TYR A 246 -12.54 -14.91 -16.69
CA TYR A 246 -11.92 -15.48 -17.88
C TYR A 246 -12.55 -16.82 -18.27
N PRO A 247 -12.77 -17.06 -19.58
CA PRO A 247 -13.32 -18.32 -20.07
C PRO A 247 -12.39 -19.53 -19.86
#